data_AF-A0A7V9QLN2-F1
#
_entry.id   AF-A0A7V9QLN2-F1
#
_cell.length_a   1.000
_cell.length_b   1.000
_cell.length_c   1.000
_cell.angle_alpha   90.00
_cell.angle_beta   90.00
_cell.angle_gamma   90.00
#
_symmetry.space_group_name_H-M   'P 1'
#
loop_
_entity.id
_entity.type
_entity.pdbx_description
1 polymer ?
#
loop_
_entity_poly.entity_id
_entity_poly.type
_entity_poly.pdbx_seq_one_letter_code
_entity_poly.pdbx_strand_id
1 'polypeptide(L)'
;MRFSANFDGVGAEGIHDVWKRELAGETKGEVTIRLEHMGSEMDRAKLVWPVRAMVFVAAEDASKSMITEANGTLDWGTGALSLKGTVTDGYRKGSAIEENVTIDARTLEGSESLTVQSELAAR
;
A
#
# COMPACT_ATOMS: atom_id res chain seq x y z
N MET A 1 -9.83 1.58 -7.74
CA MET A 1 -9.60 0.21 -8.26
C MET A 1 -9.79 -0.78 -7.10
N ARG A 2 -10.30 -2.00 -7.34
CA ARG A 2 -10.45 -3.04 -6.30
C ARG A 2 -9.62 -4.25 -6.67
N PHE A 3 -8.89 -4.81 -5.71
CA PHE A 3 -8.05 -5.98 -5.89
C PHE A 3 -7.91 -6.69 -4.53
N SER A 4 -7.57 -7.97 -4.51
CA SER A 4 -7.15 -8.65 -3.27
C SER A 4 -5.62 -8.47 -3.10
N ALA A 5 -4.98 -8.61 -1.90
CA ALA A 5 -3.51 -8.56 -1.57
C ALA A 5 -2.97 -9.81 -0.82
N ASN A 6 -1.79 -10.37 -1.16
CA ASN A 6 -1.28 -11.67 -0.67
C ASN A 6 0.02 -11.39 0.07
N PHE A 7 0.14 -11.87 1.31
CA PHE A 7 1.36 -11.69 2.08
C PHE A 7 2.48 -12.56 1.50
N ASP A 8 3.57 -11.92 1.11
CA ASP A 8 4.74 -12.55 0.48
C ASP A 8 5.91 -12.74 1.47
N GLY A 9 5.78 -12.21 2.69
CA GLY A 9 6.74 -12.39 3.79
C GLY A 9 7.24 -11.08 4.39
N VAL A 10 8.30 -11.18 5.18
CA VAL A 10 9.05 -10.02 5.71
C VAL A 10 10.24 -9.77 4.79
N GLY A 11 10.46 -8.52 4.39
CA GLY A 11 11.61 -8.10 3.59
C GLY A 11 12.93 -8.50 4.24
N ALA A 12 14.00 -8.63 3.44
CA ALA A 12 15.29 -9.17 3.89
C ALA A 12 15.91 -8.38 5.07
N GLU A 13 15.56 -7.10 5.20
CA GLU A 13 15.93 -6.23 6.32
C GLU A 13 15.18 -6.52 7.64
N GLY A 14 14.15 -7.38 7.62
CA GLY A 14 13.39 -7.78 8.80
C GLY A 14 12.38 -6.73 9.31
N ILE A 15 12.18 -5.64 8.58
CA ILE A 15 11.42 -4.46 9.05
C ILE A 15 10.11 -4.27 8.27
N HIS A 16 10.07 -4.67 6.99
CA HIS A 16 8.89 -4.47 6.16
C HIS A 16 8.09 -5.77 6.01
N ASP A 17 6.80 -5.70 6.28
CA ASP A 17 5.85 -6.70 5.79
C ASP A 17 5.58 -6.42 4.31
N VAL A 18 5.67 -7.44 3.45
CA VAL A 18 5.60 -7.30 2.00
C VAL A 18 4.37 -8.02 1.46
N TRP A 19 3.57 -7.31 0.67
CA TRP A 19 2.48 -7.88 -0.13
C TRP A 19 2.78 -7.65 -1.61
N LYS A 20 2.61 -8.67 -2.44
CA LYS A 20 2.82 -8.59 -3.90
C LYS A 20 1.65 -9.15 -4.66
N ARG A 21 1.24 -8.49 -5.76
CA ARG A 21 0.15 -8.96 -6.63
C ARG A 21 0.11 -8.43 -8.04
N GLU A 22 -0.59 -9.17 -8.89
CA GLU A 22 -0.96 -8.72 -10.23
C GLU A 22 -2.10 -7.68 -10.22
N LEU A 23 -1.92 -6.62 -11.00
CA LEU A 23 -2.96 -5.64 -11.30
C LEU A 23 -3.96 -6.21 -12.30
N ALA A 24 -5.23 -6.27 -11.91
CA ALA A 24 -6.34 -6.54 -12.82
C ALA A 24 -7.07 -5.23 -13.16
N GLY A 25 -7.18 -4.88 -14.44
CA GLY A 25 -7.88 -3.67 -14.89
C GLY A 25 -7.24 -3.03 -16.13
N GLU A 26 -7.43 -1.71 -16.31
CA GLU A 26 -6.90 -0.93 -17.45
C GLU A 26 -5.36 -0.80 -17.46
N THR A 27 -4.72 -1.03 -16.32
CA THR A 27 -3.28 -1.11 -16.17
C THR A 27 -2.96 -2.52 -15.68
N LYS A 28 -2.32 -3.33 -16.52
CA LYS A 28 -1.77 -4.64 -16.15
C LYS A 28 -0.37 -4.49 -15.59
N GLY A 29 0.06 -5.41 -14.74
CA GLY A 29 1.40 -5.40 -14.13
C GLY A 29 1.38 -5.96 -12.72
N GLU A 30 2.34 -5.54 -11.89
CA GLU A 30 2.47 -5.95 -10.49
C GLU A 30 2.41 -4.74 -9.54
N VAL A 31 1.84 -4.93 -8.36
CA VAL A 31 1.92 -4.02 -7.21
C VAL A 31 2.67 -4.71 -6.09
N THR A 32 3.61 -3.99 -5.50
CA THR A 32 4.26 -4.37 -4.24
C THR A 32 3.97 -3.31 -3.19
N ILE A 33 3.47 -3.72 -2.03
CA ILE A 33 3.30 -2.87 -0.84
C ILE A 33 4.32 -3.32 0.18
N ARG A 34 5.14 -2.39 0.66
CA ARG A 34 6.05 -2.59 1.80
C ARG A 34 5.57 -1.76 2.96
N LEU A 35 5.25 -2.41 4.07
CA LEU A 35 4.71 -1.76 5.27
C LEU A 35 5.72 -1.82 6.41
N GLU A 36 6.09 -0.67 6.95
CA GLU A 36 6.97 -0.53 8.11
C GLU A 36 6.15 -0.11 9.33
N HIS A 37 6.32 -0.80 10.46
CA HIS A 37 5.79 -0.35 11.74
C HIS A 37 6.64 0.81 12.29
N MET A 38 5.98 1.93 12.58
CA MET A 38 6.64 3.17 13.02
C MET A 38 6.70 3.35 14.54
N GLY A 39 6.10 2.43 15.31
CA GLY A 39 6.13 2.44 16.77
C GLY A 39 7.39 1.79 17.34
N SER A 40 7.56 1.87 18.66
CA SER A 40 8.64 1.12 19.33
C SER A 40 8.39 -0.39 19.26
N GLU A 41 9.41 -1.22 19.50
CA GLU A 41 9.25 -2.68 19.56
C GLU A 41 8.21 -3.11 20.62
N MET A 42 8.11 -2.39 21.73
CA MET A 42 7.06 -2.63 22.74
C MET A 42 5.64 -2.35 22.21
N ASP A 43 5.51 -1.44 21.24
CA ASP A 43 4.22 -1.09 20.65
C ASP A 43 3.70 -2.16 19.67
N ARG A 44 4.54 -3.12 19.24
CA ARG A 44 4.10 -4.23 18.38
C ARG A 44 3.06 -5.12 19.05
N ALA A 45 2.98 -5.14 20.39
CA ALA A 45 1.93 -5.87 21.10
C ALA A 45 0.55 -5.17 21.04
N LYS A 46 0.48 -3.92 20.58
CA LYS A 46 -0.78 -3.18 20.44
C LYS A 46 -1.51 -3.63 19.18
N LEU A 47 -2.84 -3.52 19.20
CA LEU A 47 -3.66 -3.87 18.04
C LEU A 47 -3.59 -2.83 16.93
N VAL A 48 -3.36 -1.56 17.26
CA VAL A 48 -3.29 -0.47 16.27
C VAL A 48 -1.85 -0.02 16.13
N TRP A 49 -1.32 -0.20 14.92
CA TRP A 49 0.04 0.13 14.54
C TRP A 49 0.06 1.38 13.68
N PRO A 50 0.84 2.42 14.04
CA PRO A 50 1.21 3.45 13.08
C PRO A 50 2.16 2.83 12.05
N VAL A 51 1.89 3.07 10.77
CA VAL A 51 2.63 2.45 9.68
C VAL A 51 3.05 3.45 8.63
N ARG A 52 4.20 3.18 8.01
CA ARG A 52 4.64 3.79 6.77
C ARG A 52 4.55 2.76 5.66
N ALA A 53 4.07 3.16 4.50
CA ALA A 53 3.96 2.30 3.34
C ALA A 53 4.74 2.87 2.15
N MET A 54 5.45 2.00 1.45
CA MET A 54 5.92 2.25 0.09
C MET A 54 5.15 1.33 -0.85
N VAL A 55 4.46 1.94 -1.84
CA VAL A 55 3.73 1.21 -2.86
C VAL A 55 4.43 1.38 -4.19
N PHE A 56 4.79 0.26 -4.80
CA PHE A 56 5.44 0.19 -6.11
C PHE A 56 4.46 -0.41 -7.10
N VAL A 57 4.25 0.28 -8.21
CA VAL A 57 3.42 -0.20 -9.32
C VAL A 57 4.35 -0.40 -10.51
N ALA A 58 4.59 -1.66 -10.86
CA ALA A 58 5.35 -2.08 -12.04
C ALA A 58 4.37 -2.49 -13.14
N ALA A 59 3.91 -1.51 -13.92
CA ALA A 59 2.97 -1.76 -15.01
C ALA A 59 3.67 -2.37 -16.23
N GLU A 60 2.97 -3.22 -17.01
CA GLU A 60 3.45 -3.75 -18.29
C GLU A 60 3.80 -2.61 -19.26
N ASP A 61 2.95 -1.58 -19.29
CA ASP A 61 3.29 -0.29 -19.87
C ASP A 61 4.12 0.50 -18.85
N ALA A 62 5.43 0.52 -19.03
CA ALA A 62 6.37 1.18 -18.13
C ALA A 62 6.03 2.66 -17.88
N SER A 63 5.35 3.35 -18.81
CA SER A 63 4.93 4.75 -18.64
C SER A 63 3.85 4.95 -17.58
N LYS A 64 3.18 3.86 -17.18
CA LYS A 64 2.15 3.81 -16.12
C LYS A 64 2.70 3.31 -14.78
N SER A 65 3.99 3.02 -14.69
CA SER A 65 4.63 2.61 -13.44
C SER A 65 4.81 3.80 -12.50
N MET A 66 4.70 3.59 -11.20
CA MET A 66 4.79 4.66 -10.20
C MET A 66 5.25 4.17 -8.83
N ILE A 67 5.77 5.11 -8.05
CA ILE A 67 6.15 4.91 -6.65
C ILE A 67 5.36 5.88 -5.79
N THR A 68 4.81 5.36 -4.71
CA THR A 68 4.02 6.12 -3.75
C THR A 68 4.57 5.93 -2.35
N GLU A 69 4.72 7.02 -1.62
CA GLU A 69 4.96 6.98 -0.18
C GLU A 69 3.70 7.41 0.55
N ALA A 70 3.30 6.63 1.55
CA ALA A 70 2.12 6.87 2.36
C ALA A 70 2.38 6.58 3.84
N ASN A 71 1.56 7.17 4.70
CA ASN A 71 1.51 6.87 6.13
C ASN A 71 0.08 6.56 6.54
N GLY A 72 -0.08 5.84 7.64
CA GLY A 72 -1.40 5.61 8.20
C GLY A 72 -1.39 4.61 9.34
N THR A 73 -2.45 3.81 9.41
CA THR A 73 -2.68 2.90 10.53
C THR A 73 -3.13 1.53 10.05
N LEU A 74 -2.55 0.49 10.66
CA LEU A 74 -3.02 -0.89 10.57
C LEU A 74 -3.65 -1.27 11.92
N ASP A 75 -4.94 -1.60 11.91
CA ASP A 75 -5.65 -2.16 13.06
C ASP A 75 -5.75 -3.68 12.90
N TRP A 76 -4.91 -4.42 13.61
CA TRP A 76 -4.92 -5.89 13.66
C TRP A 76 -6.18 -6.48 14.29
N GLY A 77 -6.92 -5.70 15.10
CA GLY A 77 -8.17 -6.15 15.69
C GLY A 77 -9.31 -6.25 14.67
N THR A 78 -9.30 -5.37 13.66
CA THR A 78 -10.33 -5.32 12.60
C THR A 78 -9.80 -5.74 11.23
N GLY A 79 -8.48 -5.80 11.06
CA GLY A 79 -7.83 -5.96 9.77
C GLY A 79 -7.75 -4.68 8.94
N ALA A 80 -8.21 -3.54 9.45
CA ALA A 80 -8.30 -2.32 8.66
C ALA A 80 -6.93 -1.66 8.50
N LEU A 81 -6.47 -1.48 7.26
CA LEU A 81 -5.35 -0.64 6.89
C LEU A 81 -5.87 0.59 6.15
N SER A 82 -5.52 1.77 6.65
CA SER A 82 -5.81 3.05 6.00
C SER A 82 -4.51 3.79 5.76
N LEU A 83 -4.28 4.21 4.52
CA LEU A 83 -3.07 4.89 4.06
C LEU A 83 -3.42 6.18 3.33
N LYS A 84 -2.64 7.23 3.60
CA LYS A 84 -2.69 8.50 2.88
C LYS A 84 -1.28 8.91 2.49
N GLY A 85 -1.13 9.33 1.24
CA GLY A 85 0.19 9.56 0.68
C GLY A 85 0.18 10.34 -0.61
N THR A 86 1.32 10.30 -1.29
CA THR A 86 1.52 11.00 -2.56
C THR A 86 2.39 10.15 -3.47
N VAL A 87 2.10 10.20 -4.76
CA VAL A 87 2.98 9.60 -5.77
C VAL A 87 4.28 10.41 -5.82
N THR A 88 5.38 9.82 -5.37
CA THR A 88 6.70 10.46 -5.30
C THR A 88 7.46 10.34 -6.62
N ASP A 89 7.15 9.32 -7.44
CA ASP A 89 7.77 9.16 -8.74
C ASP A 89 6.92 8.42 -9.80
N GLY A 90 7.22 8.66 -11.07
CA GLY A 90 6.57 7.99 -12.20
C GLY A 90 5.20 8.55 -12.60
N TYR A 91 4.31 7.68 -13.07
CA TYR A 91 2.98 8.04 -13.54
C TYR A 91 2.18 8.74 -12.44
N ARG A 92 1.55 9.89 -12.76
CA ARG A 92 0.77 10.70 -11.80
C ARG A 92 1.57 11.28 -10.63
N LYS A 93 2.90 11.43 -10.76
CA LYS A 93 3.75 12.11 -9.78
C LYS A 93 3.13 13.41 -9.25
N GLY A 94 3.14 13.58 -7.93
CA GLY A 94 2.52 14.69 -7.21
C GLY A 94 1.04 14.50 -6.86
N SER A 95 0.38 13.45 -7.37
CA SER A 95 -1.03 13.17 -7.03
C SER A 95 -1.16 12.61 -5.63
N ALA A 96 -2.20 13.04 -4.91
CA ALA A 96 -2.56 12.48 -3.62
C ALA A 96 -3.22 11.10 -3.80
N ILE A 97 -2.96 10.22 -2.84
CA ILE A 97 -3.58 8.89 -2.80
C ILE A 97 -4.23 8.65 -1.44
N GLU A 98 -5.33 7.91 -1.47
CA GLU A 98 -5.96 7.32 -0.30
C GLU A 98 -6.27 5.86 -0.61
N GLU A 99 -5.81 4.99 0.28
CA GLU A 99 -5.95 3.55 0.14
C GLU A 99 -6.53 2.98 1.42
N ASN A 100 -7.59 2.19 1.26
CA ASN A 100 -8.22 1.48 2.37
C ASN A 100 -8.29 0.00 2.01
N VAL A 101 -7.76 -0.81 2.92
CA VAL A 101 -7.60 -2.26 2.77
C VAL A 101 -8.18 -2.94 4.00
N THR A 102 -8.81 -4.09 3.79
CA THR A 102 -9.17 -5.01 4.87
C THR A 102 -8.34 -6.27 4.74
N ILE A 103 -7.44 -6.51 5.71
CA ILE A 103 -6.55 -7.65 5.84
C ILE A 103 -7.19 -8.69 6.75
N ASP A 104 -7.35 -9.93 6.28
CA ASP A 104 -7.65 -11.05 7.17
C ASP A 104 -6.39 -11.38 7.99
N ALA A 105 -6.42 -11.13 9.29
CA ALA A 105 -5.25 -11.33 10.16
C ALA A 105 -4.81 -12.81 10.29
N ARG A 106 -5.63 -13.79 9.88
CA ARG A 106 -5.30 -15.22 9.94
C ARG A 106 -4.57 -15.71 8.70
N THR A 107 -4.96 -15.21 7.54
CA THR A 107 -4.36 -15.59 6.25
C THR A 107 -3.40 -14.53 5.72
N LEU A 108 -3.43 -13.33 6.31
CA LEU A 108 -2.76 -12.11 5.87
C LEU A 108 -3.16 -11.67 4.46
N GLU A 109 -4.31 -12.15 3.98
CA GLU A 109 -4.86 -11.78 2.68
C GLU A 109 -5.72 -10.51 2.79
N GLY A 110 -5.49 -9.53 1.92
CA GLY A 110 -6.24 -8.27 1.84
C GLY A 110 -7.33 -8.27 0.78
N SER A 111 -8.39 -7.48 1.00
CA SER A 111 -9.27 -6.94 -0.04
C SER A 111 -9.22 -5.42 -0.01
N GLU A 112 -8.98 -4.79 -1.17
CA GLU A 112 -8.49 -3.42 -1.24
C GLU A 112 -9.38 -2.51 -2.09
N SER A 113 -9.37 -1.23 -1.77
CA SER A 113 -9.82 -0.16 -2.66
C SER A 113 -8.81 0.99 -2.67
N LEU A 114 -8.17 1.20 -3.82
CA LEU A 114 -7.27 2.34 -4.07
C LEU A 114 -8.04 3.46 -4.78
N THR A 115 -7.99 4.66 -4.20
CA THR A 115 -8.50 5.89 -4.81
C THR A 115 -7.34 6.86 -5.03
N VAL A 116 -7.07 7.17 -6.30
CA VAL A 116 -6.11 8.21 -6.68
C VAL A 116 -6.90 9.48 -6.91
N GLN A 117 -6.71 10.47 -6.04
CA GLN A 117 -7.27 11.80 -6.27
C GLN A 117 -6.27 12.59 -7.10
N SER A 118 -6.51 12.67 -8.41
CA SER A 118 -5.80 13.63 -9.23
C SER A 118 -6.29 15.02 -8.88
N GLU A 119 -5.43 15.86 -8.30
CA GLU A 119 -5.62 17.30 -8.45
C GLU A 119 -5.50 17.58 -9.95
N LEU A 120 -6.63 17.93 -10.58
CA LEU A 120 -6.59 18.69 -11.81
C LEU A 120 -5.83 19.96 -11.45
N ALA A 121 -4.56 20.04 -11.86
CA ALA A 121 -3.87 21.30 -11.95
C ALA A 121 -4.74 22.18 -12.85
N ALA A 122 -5.48 23.10 -12.23
CA ALA A 122 -6.23 24.13 -12.92
C ALA A 122 -5.21 24.89 -13.77
N ARG A 123 -5.31 24.71 -15.09
CA ARG A 123 -4.64 25.55 -16.08
C ARG A 123 -5.51 26.75 -16.38
#